data_AF-A0A126Z6P7-F1
#
_entry.id   AF-A0A126Z6P7-F1
#
_cell.length_a   1.000
_cell.length_b   1.000
_cell.length_c   1.000
_cell.angle_alpha   90.00
_cell.angle_beta   90.00
_cell.angle_gamma   90.00
#
_symmetry.space_group_name_H-M   'P 1'
#
loop_
_entity.id
_entity.type
_entity.pdbx_description
1 polymer ?
#
loop_
_entity_poly.entity_id
_entity_poly.type
_entity_poly.pdbx_seq_one_letter_code
_entity_poly.pdbx_strand_id
1 'polypeptide(L)'
;MTTRATTLEVVRAPLGLTELLLPNQVAEHLLGHPADARERIFIRILGARHLLQAVILLMAKDRIAHRIGAVVDVIHAGTMVAVAATDPRRKTSATVNAAIAVVFAGGETR
;
A
#
# COMPACT_ATOMS: atom_id res chain seq x y z
N MET A 1 -0.75 -2.02 -24.12
CA MET A 1 -1.35 -1.55 -22.85
C MET A 1 -0.82 -2.29 -21.61
N THR A 2 0.06 -3.29 -21.74
CA THR A 2 0.67 -4.04 -20.63
C THR A 2 1.76 -3.27 -19.87
N THR A 3 2.43 -2.31 -20.51
CA THR A 3 3.65 -1.68 -19.98
C THR A 3 3.46 -0.90 -18.68
N ARG A 4 2.37 -0.12 -18.55
CA ARG A 4 2.13 0.73 -17.37
C ARG A 4 1.71 -0.05 -16.13
N ALA A 5 0.86 -1.06 -16.30
CA ALA A 5 0.48 -1.94 -15.21
C ALA A 5 1.70 -2.69 -14.67
N THR A 6 2.59 -3.14 -15.56
CA THR A 6 3.89 -3.70 -15.15
C THR A 6 4.78 -2.67 -14.44
N THR A 7 4.80 -1.40 -14.88
CA THR A 7 5.56 -0.33 -14.21
C THR A 7 5.09 -0.12 -12.77
N LEU A 8 3.78 -0.18 -12.50
CA LEU A 8 3.24 -0.03 -11.14
C LEU A 8 3.70 -1.16 -10.23
N GLU A 9 3.71 -2.41 -10.69
CA GLU A 9 4.18 -3.51 -9.86
C GLU A 9 5.68 -3.46 -9.60
N VAL A 10 6.47 -2.93 -10.55
CA VAL A 10 7.91 -2.68 -10.36
C VAL A 10 8.16 -1.60 -9.32
N VAL A 11 7.21 -0.70 -9.05
CA VAL A 11 7.28 0.28 -7.95
C VAL A 11 6.72 -0.31 -6.65
N ARG A 12 5.61 -1.05 -6.74
CA ARG A 12 4.93 -1.65 -5.59
C ARG A 12 5.78 -2.72 -4.90
N ALA A 13 6.48 -3.56 -5.66
CA ALA A 13 7.30 -4.62 -5.09
C ALA A 13 8.46 -4.09 -4.22
N PRO A 14 9.30 -3.14 -4.67
CA PRO A 14 10.32 -2.51 -3.82
C PRO A 14 9.72 -1.81 -2.61
N LEU A 15 8.64 -1.04 -2.77
CA LEU A 15 7.95 -0.39 -1.63
C LEU A 15 7.50 -1.42 -0.60
N GLY A 16 6.83 -2.48 -1.05
CA GLY A 16 6.37 -3.55 -0.17
C GLY A 16 7.51 -4.28 0.54
N LEU A 17 8.64 -4.48 -0.15
CA LEU A 17 9.83 -5.07 0.44
C LEU A 17 10.46 -4.16 1.51
N THR A 18 10.53 -2.85 1.24
CA THR A 18 11.04 -1.86 2.20
C THR A 18 10.14 -1.78 3.44
N GLU A 19 8.82 -1.74 3.28
CA GLU A 19 7.86 -1.78 4.38
C GLU A 19 7.97 -3.07 5.21
N LEU A 20 8.17 -4.21 4.55
CA LEU A 20 8.27 -5.51 5.22
C LEU A 20 9.58 -5.66 6.01
N LEU A 21 10.71 -5.25 5.44
CA LEU A 21 12.03 -5.46 6.02
C LEU A 21 12.50 -4.31 6.91
N LEU A 22 12.12 -3.07 6.58
CA LEU A 22 12.63 -1.83 7.17
C LEU A 22 11.51 -0.94 7.74
N PRO A 23 10.61 -1.45 8.60
CA PRO A 23 9.42 -0.71 9.02
C PRO A 23 9.74 0.55 9.85
N ASN A 24 10.85 0.55 10.59
CA ASN A 24 11.26 1.72 11.37
C ASN A 24 11.75 2.86 10.48
N GLN A 25 12.52 2.54 9.44
CA GLN A 25 13.02 3.54 8.48
C GLN A 25 11.85 4.16 7.71
N VAL A 26 10.87 3.34 7.33
CA VAL A 26 9.63 3.81 6.69
C VAL A 26 8.86 4.76 7.61
N ALA A 27 8.69 4.39 8.88
CA ALA A 27 8.00 5.23 9.86
C ALA A 27 8.76 6.53 10.12
N GLU A 28 10.08 6.49 10.30
CA GLU A 28 10.89 7.69 10.48
C GLU A 28 10.76 8.64 9.29
N HIS A 29 10.78 8.11 8.07
CA HIS A 29 10.68 8.91 6.86
C HIS A 29 9.28 9.50 6.63
N LEU A 30 8.21 8.73 6.86
CA LEU A 30 6.84 9.12 6.55
C LEU A 30 6.08 9.76 7.72
N LEU A 31 6.41 9.37 8.95
CA LEU A 31 5.72 9.78 10.18
C LEU A 31 6.60 10.68 11.06
N GLY A 32 7.90 10.77 10.78
CA GLY A 32 8.84 11.61 11.54
C GLY A 32 9.30 10.99 12.87
N HIS A 33 8.95 9.73 13.14
CA HIS A 33 9.36 9.01 14.34
C HIS A 33 9.49 7.50 14.06
N PRO A 34 10.31 6.76 14.83
CA PRO A 34 10.35 5.31 14.73
C PRO A 34 8.99 4.71 15.10
N ALA A 35 8.64 3.61 14.42
CA ALA A 35 7.39 2.90 14.66
C ALA A 35 7.36 2.23 16.03
N ASP A 36 6.25 2.36 16.74
CA ASP A 36 5.95 1.56 17.91
C ASP A 36 5.75 0.06 17.55
N ALA A 37 5.61 -0.81 18.54
CA ALA A 37 5.47 -2.25 18.31
C ALA A 37 4.28 -2.63 17.40
N ARG A 38 3.16 -1.90 17.53
CA ARG A 38 1.94 -2.14 16.78
C ARG A 38 2.01 -1.52 15.37
N GLU A 39 2.57 -0.33 15.25
CA GLU A 39 2.84 0.32 13.97
C GLU A 39 3.80 -0.52 13.11
N ARG A 40 4.86 -1.09 13.70
CA ARG A 40 5.75 -2.01 12.98
C ARG A 40 5.00 -3.20 12.39
N ILE A 41 4.06 -3.78 13.14
CA ILE A 41 3.23 -4.89 12.65
C ILE A 41 2.38 -4.41 11.47
N PHE A 42 1.73 -3.26 11.58
CA PHE A 42 0.89 -2.74 10.49
C PHE A 42 1.70 -2.39 9.25
N ILE A 43 2.87 -1.77 9.39
CA ILE A 43 3.76 -1.46 8.25
C ILE A 43 4.24 -2.76 7.58
N ARG A 44 4.57 -3.80 8.36
CA ARG A 44 4.93 -5.11 7.79
C ARG A 44 3.78 -5.79 7.06
N ILE A 45 2.57 -5.72 7.60
CA ILE A 45 1.36 -6.26 6.96
C ILE A 45 1.09 -5.52 5.64
N LEU A 46 1.24 -4.20 5.63
CA LEU A 46 1.13 -3.38 4.42
C LEU A 46 2.19 -3.80 3.39
N GLY A 47 3.44 -3.95 3.82
CA GLY A 47 4.52 -4.39 2.95
C GLY A 47 4.28 -5.77 2.33
N ALA A 48 3.80 -6.71 3.14
CA ALA A 48 3.39 -8.04 2.66
C ALA A 48 2.24 -7.95 1.64
N ARG A 49 1.25 -7.07 1.87
CA ARG A 49 0.14 -6.84 0.95
C ARG A 49 0.64 -6.29 -0.39
N HIS A 50 1.47 -5.24 -0.36
CA HIS A 50 2.05 -4.67 -1.57
C HIS A 50 2.86 -5.69 -2.36
N LEU A 51 3.69 -6.50 -1.68
CA LEU A 51 4.50 -7.52 -2.33
C LEU A 51 3.64 -8.65 -2.93
N LEU A 52 2.66 -9.15 -2.18
CA LEU A 52 1.74 -10.19 -2.67
C LEU A 52 0.92 -9.69 -3.86
N GLN A 53 0.38 -8.47 -3.79
CA GLN A 53 -0.39 -7.88 -4.88
C GLN A 53 0.48 -7.72 -6.13
N ALA A 54 1.73 -7.25 -5.98
CA ALA A 54 2.67 -7.15 -7.09
C ALA A 54 2.98 -8.51 -7.74
N VAL A 55 3.24 -9.55 -6.93
CA VAL A 55 3.49 -10.91 -7.45
C VAL A 55 2.27 -11.45 -8.19
N ILE A 56 1.08 -11.37 -7.58
CA ILE A 56 -0.16 -11.88 -8.17
C ILE A 56 -0.46 -11.19 -9.50
N LEU A 57 -0.34 -9.86 -9.56
CA LEU A 57 -0.65 -9.09 -10.76
C LEU A 57 0.39 -9.29 -11.87
N LEU A 58 1.69 -9.40 -11.54
CA LEU A 58 2.74 -9.78 -12.49
C LEU A 58 2.54 -11.19 -13.07
N MET A 59 2.04 -12.13 -12.26
CA MET A 59 1.77 -13.50 -12.69
C MET A 59 0.51 -13.60 -13.56
N ALA A 60 -0.57 -12.90 -13.18
CA ALA A 60 -1.86 -12.99 -13.86
C ALA A 60 -1.81 -12.43 -15.30
N LYS A 61 -1.03 -11.36 -15.54
CA LYS A 61 -0.90 -10.68 -16.85
C LYS A 61 -2.25 -10.32 -17.49
N ASP A 62 -3.25 -10.07 -16.65
CA ASP A 62 -4.67 -9.99 -16.98
C ASP A 62 -5.27 -8.66 -16.49
N ARG A 63 -6.07 -7.99 -17.33
CA ARG A 63 -6.72 -6.71 -17.00
C ARG A 63 -7.80 -6.84 -15.91
N ILE A 64 -8.46 -7.98 -15.78
CA ILE A 64 -9.45 -8.25 -14.75
C ILE A 64 -8.77 -8.31 -13.37
N ALA A 65 -7.64 -9.02 -13.26
CA ALA A 65 -6.83 -9.05 -12.05
C ALA A 65 -6.44 -7.63 -11.58
N HIS A 66 -5.97 -6.77 -12.49
CA HIS A 66 -5.65 -5.37 -12.16
C HIS A 66 -6.87 -4.56 -11.69
N ARG A 67 -8.05 -4.76 -12.31
CA ARG A 67 -9.30 -4.11 -11.84
C ARG A 67 -9.69 -4.57 -10.44
N ILE A 68 -9.54 -5.85 -10.14
CA ILE A 68 -9.79 -6.38 -8.78
C ILE A 68 -8.78 -5.75 -7.81
N GLY A 69 -7.49 -5.69 -8.17
CA GLY A 69 -6.46 -5.01 -7.38
C GLY A 69 -6.84 -3.57 -7.04
N ALA A 70 -7.30 -2.79 -8.03
CA ALA A 70 -7.78 -1.44 -7.81
C ALA A 70 -8.97 -1.37 -6.84
N VAL A 71 -9.93 -2.29 -6.94
CA VAL A 71 -11.07 -2.35 -6.02
C VAL A 71 -10.60 -2.62 -4.59
N VAL A 72 -9.66 -3.55 -4.40
CA VAL A 72 -9.07 -3.82 -3.07
C VAL A 72 -8.37 -2.57 -2.53
N ASP A 73 -7.62 -1.85 -3.37
CA ASP A 73 -6.95 -0.60 -2.98
C ASP A 73 -7.94 0.51 -2.60
N VAL A 74 -9.06 0.66 -3.32
CA VAL A 74 -10.13 1.62 -2.97
C VAL A 74 -10.77 1.26 -1.63
N ILE A 75 -11.11 -0.01 -1.41
CA ILE A 75 -11.68 -0.48 -0.14
C ILE A 75 -10.70 -0.20 1.00
N HIS A 76 -9.43 -0.52 0.79
CA HIS A 76 -8.39 -0.28 1.78
C HIS A 76 -8.25 1.21 2.11
N ALA A 77 -8.20 2.07 1.09
CA ALA A 77 -8.20 3.52 1.29
C ALA A 77 -9.40 3.99 2.13
N GLY A 78 -10.61 3.50 1.83
CA GLY A 78 -11.81 3.79 2.61
C GLY A 78 -11.71 3.39 4.08
N THR A 79 -11.16 2.20 4.36
CA THR A 79 -10.94 1.76 5.75
C THR A 79 -9.90 2.62 6.47
N MET A 80 -8.85 3.06 5.78
CA MET A 80 -7.82 3.93 6.36
C MET A 80 -8.35 5.36 6.62
N VAL A 81 -9.22 5.88 5.74
CA VAL A 81 -9.94 7.14 6.01
C VAL A 81 -10.80 7.02 7.26
N ALA A 82 -11.52 5.89 7.44
CA ALA A 82 -12.29 5.66 8.65
C ALA A 82 -11.43 5.60 9.92
N VAL A 83 -10.25 4.95 9.85
CA VAL A 83 -9.28 4.95 10.96
C VAL A 83 -8.75 6.36 11.23
N ALA A 84 -8.41 7.12 10.19
CA ALA A 84 -7.91 8.48 10.34
C ALA A 84 -8.94 9.43 10.98
N ALA A 85 -10.23 9.17 10.76
CA ALA A 85 -11.33 9.93 11.34
C ALA A 85 -11.65 9.52 12.79
N THR A 86 -11.41 8.26 13.17
CA THR A 86 -11.84 7.71 14.47
C THR A 86 -10.71 7.56 15.49
N ASP A 87 -9.45 7.44 15.07
CA ASP A 87 -8.29 7.32 15.96
C ASP A 87 -7.26 8.45 15.70
N PRO A 88 -7.30 9.54 16.49
CA PRO A 88 -6.37 10.66 16.36
C PRO A 88 -4.89 10.26 16.48
N ARG A 89 -4.58 9.19 17.24
CA ARG A 89 -3.20 8.70 17.39
C ARG A 89 -2.66 8.10 16.11
N ARG A 90 -3.55 7.57 15.25
CA ARG A 90 -3.19 6.93 13.97
C ARG A 90 -3.48 7.80 12.76
N LYS A 91 -3.99 9.02 12.96
CA LYS A 91 -4.45 9.90 11.89
C LYS A 91 -3.42 10.07 10.78
N THR A 92 -2.18 10.43 11.13
CA THR A 92 -1.11 10.64 10.15
C THR A 92 -0.79 9.36 9.39
N SER A 93 -0.54 8.25 10.09
CA SER A 93 -0.22 6.96 9.48
C SER A 93 -1.34 6.44 8.58
N ALA A 94 -2.59 6.53 9.03
CA ALA A 94 -3.76 6.12 8.26
C ALA A 94 -3.99 7.02 7.03
N THR A 95 -3.73 8.33 7.15
CA THR A 95 -3.84 9.26 6.01
C THR A 95 -2.79 8.95 4.93
N VAL A 96 -1.54 8.69 5.31
CA VAL A 96 -0.48 8.31 4.37
C VAL A 96 -0.82 7.00 3.66
N ASN A 97 -1.31 6.00 4.41
CA ASN A 97 -1.75 4.73 3.84
C ASN A 97 -2.90 4.91 2.84
N ALA A 98 -3.92 5.71 3.20
CA ALA A 98 -5.03 6.01 2.30
C ALA A 98 -4.54 6.68 1.01
N ALA A 99 -3.61 7.64 1.11
CA ALA A 99 -3.06 8.33 -0.06
C ALA A 99 -2.31 7.38 -0.99
N ILE A 100 -1.44 6.51 -0.46
CA ILE A 100 -0.71 5.50 -1.23
C ILE A 100 -1.69 4.57 -1.95
N ALA A 101 -2.72 4.09 -1.24
CA ALA A 101 -3.73 3.20 -1.80
C ALA A 101 -4.53 3.86 -2.93
N VAL A 102 -4.90 5.14 -2.79
CA VAL A 102 -5.57 5.90 -3.86
C VAL A 102 -4.68 6.06 -5.10
N VAL A 103 -3.39 6.34 -4.91
CA VAL A 103 -2.42 6.45 -6.02
C VAL A 103 -2.35 5.14 -6.81
N PHE A 104 -2.26 4.01 -6.11
CA PHE A 104 -2.27 2.69 -6.73
C PHE A 104 -3.59 2.39 -7.46
N ALA A 105 -4.74 2.59 -6.80
CA ALA A 105 -6.05 2.38 -7.44
C ALA A 105 -6.24 3.21 -8.72
N GLY A 106 -5.80 4.47 -8.71
CA GLY A 106 -5.84 5.34 -9.89
C GLY A 106 -4.89 4.91 -11.00
N GLY A 107 -3.80 4.23 -10.64
CA GLY A 107 -2.83 3.65 -11.56
C GLY A 107 -3.33 2.38 -12.26
N GLU A 108 -3.99 1.48 -11.53
CA GLU A 108 -4.48 0.21 -12.08
C GLU A 108 -5.72 0.34 -12.99
N THR A 109 -6.49 1.42 -12.86
CA THR A 109 -7.78 1.59 -13.57
C THR A 109 -7.65 2.17 -14.99
N ARG A 110 -6.45 2.50 -15.46
CA ARG A 110 -6.19 3.16 -16.76
C ARG A 110 -5.39 2.29 -17.73
#